data_AF-A0A533XES0-F1
#
_entry.id   AF-A0A533XES0-F1
#
_cell.length_a   1.000
_cell.length_b   1.000
_cell.length_c   1.000
_cell.angle_alpha   90.00
_cell.angle_beta   90.00
_cell.angle_gamma   90.00
#
_symmetry.space_group_name_H-M   'P 1'
#
loop_
_entity.id
_entity.type
_entity.pdbx_description
1 polymer ?
#
loop_
_entity_poly.entity_id
_entity_poly.type
_entity_poly.pdbx_seq_one_letter_code
_entity_poly.pdbx_strand_id
1 'polypeptide(L)'
;MRHNPRSHPAVVHIQFETIHPFKDGNGRVGRLLLINVLLRHGLPPVNIDLRNRGQYYHAQEEYQVRGNIRPTIKLLLKEYGKLRGIVE
;
A
#
# COMPACT_ATOMS: atom_id res chain seq x y z
N MET A 1 -17.08 -5.70 11.67
CA MET A 1 -15.78 -5.05 11.96
C MET A 1 -15.83 -3.63 11.38
N ARG A 2 -15.65 -2.57 12.18
CA ARG A 2 -15.59 -1.20 11.65
C ARG A 2 -14.24 -1.03 10.95
N HIS A 3 -14.21 -1.00 9.62
CA HIS A 3 -12.99 -0.75 8.86
C HIS A 3 -12.53 0.69 9.14
N ASN A 4 -11.35 0.84 9.73
CA ASN A 4 -10.66 2.14 9.82
C ASN A 4 -10.40 2.62 8.38
N PRO A 5 -10.77 3.85 7.99
CA PRO A 5 -10.58 4.34 6.62
C PRO A 5 -9.14 4.19 6.11
N ARG A 6 -8.16 4.15 7.02
CA ARG A 6 -6.73 3.99 6.72
C ARG A 6 -6.31 2.57 6.34
N SER A 7 -7.07 1.53 6.69
CA SER A 7 -6.73 0.15 6.33
C SER A 7 -7.27 -0.26 4.96
N HIS A 8 -8.33 0.40 4.50
CA HIS A 8 -8.98 0.11 3.21
C HIS A 8 -8.03 0.27 2.00
N PRO A 9 -7.22 1.34 1.88
CA PRO A 9 -6.27 1.49 0.78
C PRO A 9 -5.21 0.38 0.74
N ALA A 10 -4.73 -0.05 1.91
CA ALA A 10 -3.75 -1.12 2.03
C ALA A 10 -4.29 -2.46 1.53
N VAL A 11 -5.54 -2.78 1.89
CA VAL A 11 -6.25 -4.00 1.46
C VAL A 11 -6.44 -4.01 -0.05
N VAL A 12 -6.98 -2.92 -0.61
CA VAL A 12 -7.24 -2.81 -2.06
C VAL A 12 -5.95 -3.00 -2.86
N HIS A 13 -4.87 -2.33 -2.45
CA HIS A 13 -3.58 -2.45 -3.11
C HIS A 13 -3.04 -3.88 -3.09
N ILE A 14 -2.97 -4.50 -1.91
CA ILE A 14 -2.33 -5.81 -1.77
C ILE A 14 -3.13 -6.93 -2.45
N GLN A 15 -4.47 -6.81 -2.46
CA GLN A 15 -5.34 -7.73 -3.18
C GLN A 15 -5.19 -7.58 -4.69
N PHE A 16 -5.13 -6.35 -5.20
CA PHE A 16 -4.88 -6.12 -6.63
C PHE A 16 -3.53 -6.71 -7.08
N GLU A 17 -2.47 -6.48 -6.31
CA GLU A 17 -1.14 -7.04 -6.60
C GLU A 17 -1.15 -8.58 -6.56
N THR A 18 -1.95 -9.17 -5.67
CA THR A 18 -2.12 -10.62 -5.54
C THR A 18 -2.89 -11.24 -6.71
N ILE A 19 -3.96 -10.58 -7.17
CA ILE A 19 -4.73 -11.04 -8.33
C ILE A 19 -3.89 -10.95 -9.61
N HIS A 20 -3.05 -9.91 -9.71
CA HIS A 20 -2.12 -9.70 -10.83
C HIS A 20 -2.76 -9.77 -12.23
N PRO A 21 -3.80 -8.96 -12.50
CA PRO A 21 -4.70 -9.18 -13.64
C PRO A 21 -4.12 -8.84 -15.02
N PHE A 22 -3.03 -8.08 -15.10
CA PHE A 22 -2.45 -7.64 -16.36
C PHE A 22 -1.16 -8.39 -16.71
N LYS A 23 -0.80 -8.40 -18.00
CA LYS A 23 0.45 -9.03 -18.49
C LYS A 23 1.71 -8.32 -17.98
N ASP A 24 1.66 -6.99 -17.86
CA ASP A 24 2.71 -6.15 -17.28
C ASP A 24 2.06 -4.90 -16.65
N GLY A 25 2.79 -4.22 -15.78
CA GLY A 25 2.39 -2.93 -15.23
C GLY A 25 1.57 -3.01 -13.95
N ASN A 26 1.29 -4.21 -13.43
CA ASN A 26 0.52 -4.39 -12.20
C ASN A 26 1.06 -3.54 -11.05
N GLY A 27 2.37 -3.57 -10.79
CA GLY A 27 2.98 -2.73 -9.76
C GLY A 27 2.71 -1.22 -9.90
N ARG A 28 2.69 -0.71 -11.14
CA ARG A 28 2.40 0.71 -11.42
C ARG A 28 0.92 1.01 -11.17
N VAL A 29 0.04 0.17 -11.70
CA VAL A 29 -1.41 0.32 -11.54
C VAL A 29 -1.84 0.16 -10.08
N GLY A 30 -1.27 -0.81 -9.35
CA GLY A 30 -1.57 -1.04 -7.95
C GLY A 30 -1.20 0.15 -7.06
N ARG A 31 -0.08 0.81 -7.33
CA ARG A 31 0.30 2.05 -6.61
C ARG A 31 -0.58 3.24 -6.98
N LEU A 32 -0.98 3.37 -8.24
CA LEU A 32 -1.95 4.40 -8.65
C LEU A 32 -3.31 4.16 -8.00
N LEU A 33 -3.75 2.91 -7.90
CA LEU A 33 -4.98 2.53 -7.22
C LEU A 33 -4.92 2.85 -5.72
N LEU A 34 -3.80 2.55 -5.07
CA LEU A 34 -3.54 2.93 -3.68
C LEU A 34 -3.71 4.45 -3.49
N ILE A 35 -3.03 5.25 -4.32
CA ILE A 35 -3.12 6.71 -4.29
C ILE A 35 -4.56 7.18 -4.53
N ASN A 36 -5.25 6.62 -5.52
CA ASN A 36 -6.64 6.97 -5.84
C ASN A 36 -7.57 6.75 -4.65
N VAL A 37 -7.46 5.60 -3.97
CA VAL A 37 -8.29 5.31 -2.78
C VAL A 37 -7.96 6.28 -1.63
N LEU A 38 -6.69 6.61 -1.43
CA LEU A 38 -6.28 7.59 -0.42
C LEU A 38 -6.88 8.97 -0.68
N LEU A 39 -6.78 9.46 -1.91
CA LEU A 39 -7.33 10.76 -2.31
C LEU A 39 -8.86 10.80 -2.16
N ARG A 40 -9.57 9.72 -2.50
CA ARG A 40 -11.03 9.60 -2.28
C ARG A 40 -11.44 9.67 -0.80
N HIS A 41 -10.51 9.38 0.11
CA HIS A 41 -10.72 9.51 1.56
C HIS A 41 -10.13 10.82 2.14
N GLY A 42 -9.70 11.77 1.30
CA GLY A 42 -9.10 13.02 1.74
C GLY A 42 -7.72 12.84 2.40
N LEU A 43 -7.05 11.71 2.16
CA LEU A 43 -5.71 11.44 2.68
C LEU A 43 -4.67 11.82 1.61
N PRO A 44 -3.50 12.35 2.01
CA PRO A 44 -2.48 12.73 1.05
C PRO A 44 -1.89 11.48 0.38
N PRO A 45 -1.41 11.59 -0.88
CA PRO A 45 -0.83 10.47 -1.59
C PRO A 45 0.44 9.98 -0.90
N VAL A 46 0.67 8.67 -0.95
CA VAL A 46 1.87 8.05 -0.38
C VAL A 46 2.76 7.50 -1.50
N ASN A 47 4.06 7.79 -1.42
CA ASN A 47 5.05 7.20 -2.31
C ASN A 47 5.85 6.13 -1.55
N ILE A 48 5.94 4.93 -2.13
CA ILE A 48 6.76 3.86 -1.56
C ILE A 48 8.19 4.03 -2.07
N ASP A 49 9.06 4.51 -1.18
CA ASP A 49 10.46 4.78 -1.51
C ASP A 49 11.20 3.53 -2.01
N LEU A 50 11.99 3.68 -3.07
CA LEU A 50 12.79 2.60 -3.68
C LEU A 50 13.74 1.92 -2.68
N ARG A 51 14.22 2.65 -1.67
CA ARG A 51 15.05 2.11 -0.58
C ARG A 51 14.31 1.06 0.24
N ASN A 52 12.98 1.09 0.24
CA ASN A 52 12.11 0.15 0.94
C ASN A 52 11.58 -0.98 0.03
N ARG A 53 12.09 -1.14 -1.20
CA ARG A 53 11.63 -2.18 -2.13
C ARG A 53 11.60 -3.59 -1.52
N GLY A 54 12.58 -3.93 -0.67
CA GLY A 54 12.62 -5.23 0.01
C GLY A 54 11.46 -5.40 1.00
N GLN A 55 11.11 -4.35 1.75
CA GLN A 55 9.98 -4.36 2.67
C GLN A 55 8.65 -4.45 1.91
N TYR A 56 8.58 -3.81 0.73
CA TYR A 56 7.44 -3.89 -0.15
C TYR A 56 7.20 -5.32 -0.65
N TYR A 57 8.21 -5.98 -1.22
CA TYR A 57 8.09 -7.36 -1.69
C TYR A 57 7.80 -8.35 -0.56
N HIS A 58 8.46 -8.20 0.59
CA HIS A 58 8.17 -9.01 1.78
C HIS A 58 6.71 -8.85 2.25
N ALA A 59 6.15 -7.64 2.17
CA ALA A 59 4.74 -7.42 2.51
C ALA A 59 3.77 -8.10 1.53
N GLN A 60 4.12 -8.15 0.24
CA GLN A 60 3.37 -8.89 -0.77
C GLN A 60 3.42 -10.40 -0.49
N GLU A 61 4.61 -10.94 -0.26
CA GLU A 61 4.81 -12.36 0.03
C GLU A 61 4.05 -12.81 1.29
N GLU A 62 4.17 -12.07 2.40
CA GLU A 62 3.45 -12.38 3.65
C GLU A 62 1.93 -12.39 3.47
N TYR A 63 1.40 -11.49 2.65
CA TYR A 63 -0.03 -11.48 2.35
C TYR A 63 -0.43 -12.65 1.46
N GLN A 64 0.34 -12.94 0.41
CA GLN A 64 0.03 -14.01 -0.54
C GLN A 64 0.13 -15.40 0.08
N VAL A 65 1.15 -15.64 0.91
CA VAL A 65 1.42 -16.96 1.50
C VAL A 65 0.60 -17.18 2.77
N ARG A 66 0.46 -16.15 3.62
CA ARG A 66 -0.09 -16.29 4.98
C ARG A 66 -1.36 -15.49 5.23
N GLY A 67 -1.84 -14.73 4.24
CA GLY A 67 -2.94 -13.78 4.44
C GLY A 67 -2.59 -12.63 5.40
N ASN A 68 -1.31 -12.44 5.73
CA ASN A 68 -0.89 -11.49 6.75
C ASN A 68 -0.74 -10.08 6.18
N ILE A 69 -1.74 -9.22 6.43
CA ILE A 69 -1.73 -7.83 5.95
C ILE A 69 -0.89 -6.86 6.80
N ARG A 70 -0.47 -7.28 8.00
CA ARG A 70 0.21 -6.38 8.96
C ARG A 70 1.48 -5.73 8.39
N PRO A 71 2.34 -6.44 7.62
CA PRO A 71 3.52 -5.83 7.00
C PRO A 71 3.17 -4.71 6.02
N THR A 72 2.11 -4.88 5.21
CA THR A 72 1.64 -3.86 4.27
C THR A 72 1.21 -2.59 5.00
N ILE A 73 0.40 -2.73 6.06
CA ILE A 73 -0.04 -1.59 6.87
C ILE A 73 1.16 -0.90 7.52
N LYS A 74 2.10 -1.67 8.08
CA LYS A 74 3.31 -1.12 8.72
C LYS A 74 4.17 -0.34 7.73
N LEU A 75 4.35 -0.83 6.51
CA LEU A 75 5.09 -0.14 5.46
C LEU A 75 4.41 1.18 5.10
N LEU A 76 3.09 1.18 4.86
CA LEU A 76 2.37 2.40 4.51
C LEU A 76 2.43 3.44 5.64
N LEU A 77 2.27 3.04 6.89
CA LEU A 77 2.41 3.94 8.04
C LEU A 77 3.83 4.53 8.15
N LYS A 78 4.86 3.73 7.86
CA LYS A 78 6.25 4.21 7.80
C LYS A 78 6.44 5.29 6.74
N GLU A 79 5.90 5.08 5.54
CA GLU A 79 5.99 6.09 4.46
C GLU A 79 5.18 7.35 4.79
N TYR A 80 3.99 7.19 5.39
CA TYR A 80 3.19 8.32 5.87
C TYR A 80 3.87 9.14 6.97
N GLY A 81 4.59 8.48 7.87
CA GLY A 81 5.37 9.17 8.90
C GLY A 81 6.42 10.11 8.32
N LYS A 82 7.09 9.69 7.23
CA LYS A 82 8.05 10.55 6.51
C LYS A 82 7.37 11.77 5.89
N LEU A 83 6.18 11.59 5.31
CA LEU A 83 5.44 12.67 4.68
C LEU A 83 5.09 13.77 5.69
N ARG A 84 4.65 13.41 6.90
CA ARG A 84 4.34 14.39 7.95
C ARG A 84 5.55 15.26 8.32
N GLY A 85 6.74 14.68 8.36
CA GLY A 85 7.98 15.44 8.62
C GLY A 85 8.47 16.31 7.46
N ILE A 86 7.78 16.34 6.32
CA ILE A 86 8.07 17.24 5.18
C ILE A 86 7.11 18.45 5.17
N VAL A 87 5.94 18.32 5.81
CA VAL A 87 4.86 19.33 5.78
C VAL A 87 4.87 20.21 7.05
N GLU A 88 5.60 19.79 8.10
CA GLU A 88 5.94 20.57 9.29
C GLU A 88 7.33 21.19 9.12
#